data_AF-A0A9E5FLM7-F1
#
_entry.id   AF-A0A9E5FLM7-F1
#
_cell.length_a   1.000
_cell.length_b   1.000
_cell.length_c   1.000
_cell.angle_alpha   90.00
_cell.angle_beta   90.00
_cell.angle_gamma   90.00
#
_symmetry.space_group_name_H-M   'P 1'
#
loop_
_entity.id
_entity.type
_entity.pdbx_description
1 polymer ?
#
loop_
_entity_poly.entity_id
_entity_poly.type
_entity_poly.pdbx_seq_one_letter_code
_entity_poly.pdbx_strand_id
1 'polypeptide(L)'
;MRNSLFLLFFLLFGAVSANAQGNLQFNNAILVSSTLQTVPAGKVWKIESYAPTSVYGVHGGNPATHNIVINGDVKIVGMNAGLNYNYNSGSHSAVLHSFPIWLPAGSTVIVGAGISSLSVLEFNIVP
;
A
#
# COMPACT_ATOMS: atom_id res chain seq x y z
N MET A 1 -22.39 -24.80 -43.88
CA MET A 1 -21.56 -25.30 -42.76
C MET A 1 -20.33 -24.42 -42.49
N ARG A 2 -19.50 -24.12 -43.52
CA ARG A 2 -18.27 -23.31 -43.35
C ARG A 2 -18.49 -21.91 -42.74
N ASN A 3 -19.56 -21.21 -43.14
CA ASN A 3 -19.85 -19.85 -42.65
C ASN A 3 -20.46 -19.83 -41.24
N SER A 4 -21.23 -20.87 -40.90
CA SER A 4 -21.85 -21.05 -39.58
C SER A 4 -20.80 -21.32 -38.49
N LEU A 5 -19.72 -22.03 -38.84
CA LEU A 5 -18.61 -22.32 -37.92
C LEU A 5 -17.81 -21.04 -37.57
N PHE A 6 -17.69 -20.12 -38.53
CA PHE A 6 -16.98 -18.85 -38.34
C PHE A 6 -17.75 -17.88 -37.41
N LEU A 7 -19.08 -17.84 -37.55
CA LEU A 7 -19.98 -17.08 -36.66
C LEU A 7 -19.96 -17.59 -35.22
N LEU A 8 -19.93 -18.92 -35.03
CA LEU A 8 -19.87 -19.53 -33.71
C LEU A 8 -18.55 -19.20 -32.99
N PHE A 9 -17.44 -19.17 -33.72
CA PHE A 9 -16.12 -18.80 -33.18
C PHE A 9 -16.09 -17.34 -32.70
N PHE A 10 -16.71 -16.42 -33.44
CA PHE A 10 -16.81 -15.00 -33.05
C PHE A 10 -17.67 -14.78 -31.80
N LEU A 11 -18.79 -15.52 -31.68
CA LEU A 11 -19.65 -15.48 -30.49
C LEU A 11 -18.96 -16.02 -29.23
N LEU A 12 -18.14 -17.07 -29.37
CA LEU A 12 -17.39 -17.64 -28.26
C LEU A 12 -16.25 -16.71 -27.79
N PHE A 13 -15.55 -16.01 -28.69
CA PHE A 13 -14.49 -15.07 -28.31
C PHE A 13 -15.01 -13.79 -27.64
N GLY A 14 -16.17 -13.27 -28.08
CA GLY A 14 -16.80 -12.10 -27.45
C GLY A 14 -17.32 -12.36 -26.04
N ALA A 15 -17.76 -13.60 -25.75
CA ALA A 15 -18.22 -13.98 -24.41
C ALA A 15 -17.06 -14.11 -23.39
N VAL A 16 -15.84 -14.42 -23.85
CA VAL A 16 -14.66 -14.56 -22.98
C VAL A 16 -14.05 -13.20 -22.61
N SER A 17 -14.28 -12.16 -23.41
CA SER A 17 -13.78 -10.80 -23.12
C SER A 17 -14.62 -10.02 -22.11
N ALA A 18 -15.84 -10.49 -21.79
CA ALA A 18 -16.76 -9.81 -20.86
C ALA A 18 -16.42 -10.00 -19.37
N ASN A 19 -15.37 -10.78 -19.06
CA ASN A 19 -14.84 -10.94 -17.70
C ASN A 19 -13.44 -10.31 -17.58
N ALA A 20 -13.15 -9.26 -18.35
CA ALA A 20 -11.99 -8.44 -18.05
C ALA A 20 -12.15 -7.90 -16.63
N GLN A 21 -11.19 -8.19 -15.76
CA GLN A 21 -11.09 -7.51 -14.47
C GLN A 21 -10.99 -6.01 -14.77
N GLY A 22 -11.87 -5.21 -14.14
CA GLY A 22 -11.88 -3.77 -14.36
C GLY A 22 -10.50 -3.16 -14.24
N ASN A 23 -10.18 -2.18 -15.09
CA ASN A 23 -8.86 -1.57 -15.13
C ASN A 23 -8.71 -0.53 -14.01
N LEU A 24 -7.48 -0.38 -13.51
CA LEU A 24 -7.13 0.69 -12.58
C LEU A 24 -6.69 1.92 -13.38
N GLN A 25 -7.48 2.98 -13.32
CA GLN A 25 -7.11 4.27 -13.91
C GLN A 25 -6.59 5.19 -12.79
N PHE A 26 -5.36 5.67 -12.92
CA PHE A 26 -4.80 6.65 -11.98
C PHE A 26 -5.74 7.84 -11.82
N ASN A 27 -6.00 8.22 -10.56
CA ASN A 27 -6.84 9.37 -10.22
C ASN A 27 -6.01 10.51 -9.65
N ASN A 28 -5.30 10.26 -8.54
CA ASN A 28 -4.58 11.31 -7.83
C ASN A 28 -3.42 10.76 -6.99
N ALA A 29 -2.47 11.62 -6.63
CA ALA A 29 -1.52 11.39 -5.56
C ALA A 29 -1.99 12.09 -4.28
N ILE A 30 -2.00 11.37 -3.15
CA ILE A 30 -2.54 11.82 -1.86
C ILE A 30 -1.46 11.66 -0.79
N LEU A 31 -1.42 12.61 0.15
CA LEU A 31 -0.65 12.50 1.39
C LEU A 31 -1.59 12.18 2.55
N VAL A 32 -1.37 11.01 3.17
CA VAL A 32 -2.05 10.63 4.43
C VAL A 32 -1.16 11.05 5.59
N SER A 33 -1.69 11.77 6.58
CA SER A 33 -0.96 12.21 7.77
C SER A 33 -1.62 11.67 9.05
N SER A 34 -1.64 12.46 10.14
CA SER A 34 -2.17 12.10 11.46
C SER A 34 -3.70 12.14 11.56
N THR A 35 -4.42 12.21 10.44
CA THR A 35 -5.88 12.15 10.40
C THR A 35 -6.28 10.83 9.75
N LEU A 36 -7.22 10.10 10.37
CA LEU A 36 -7.75 8.85 9.83
C LEU A 36 -8.44 9.12 8.49
N GLN A 37 -8.01 8.41 7.45
CA GLN A 37 -8.62 8.45 6.12
C GLN A 37 -9.21 7.10 5.77
N THR A 38 -10.21 7.11 4.87
CA THR A 38 -10.88 5.90 4.37
C THR A 38 -10.79 5.89 2.86
N VAL A 39 -10.46 4.75 2.27
CA VAL A 39 -10.47 4.56 0.81
C VAL A 39 -11.91 4.71 0.31
N PRO A 40 -12.22 5.67 -0.58
CA PRO A 40 -13.59 5.89 -1.04
C PRO A 40 -14.16 4.70 -1.83
N ALA A 41 -15.49 4.61 -1.90
CA ALA A 41 -16.16 3.63 -2.75
C ALA A 41 -15.77 3.83 -4.22
N GLY A 42 -15.56 2.72 -4.95
CA GLY A 42 -15.11 2.74 -6.35
C GLY A 42 -13.65 3.13 -6.55
N LYS A 43 -12.87 3.26 -5.46
CA LYS A 43 -11.43 3.55 -5.50
C LYS A 43 -10.61 2.40 -4.94
N VAL A 44 -9.34 2.39 -5.32
CA VAL A 44 -8.29 1.59 -4.69
C VAL A 44 -7.12 2.52 -4.39
N TRP A 45 -6.52 2.37 -3.22
CA TRP A 45 -5.29 3.09 -2.86
C TRP A 45 -4.09 2.17 -2.91
N LYS A 46 -2.96 2.69 -3.37
CA LYS A 46 -1.65 2.05 -3.34
C LYS A 46 -0.71 2.94 -2.53
N ILE A 47 -0.32 2.47 -1.36
CA ILE A 47 0.67 3.15 -0.53
C ILE A 47 2.05 2.81 -1.10
N GLU A 48 2.77 3.82 -1.56
CA GLU A 48 4.09 3.67 -2.20
C GLU A 48 5.23 3.73 -1.18
N SER A 49 5.12 4.65 -0.23
CA SER A 49 6.19 4.94 0.72
C SER A 49 5.66 5.76 1.90
N TYR A 50 6.55 6.00 2.85
CA TYR A 50 6.32 6.90 3.98
C TYR A 50 7.46 7.90 4.11
N ALA A 51 7.15 9.06 4.67
CA ALA A 51 8.12 10.05 5.12
C ALA A 51 8.33 9.90 6.63
N PRO A 52 9.57 9.70 7.12
CA PRO A 52 9.85 9.67 8.55
C PRO A 52 9.76 11.09 9.17
N THR A 53 9.37 11.20 10.44
CA THR A 53 9.20 12.51 11.13
C THR A 53 10.51 13.22 11.48
N SER A 54 11.57 12.49 11.88
CA SER A 54 12.94 12.99 12.06
C SER A 54 13.86 11.92 12.69
N VAL A 55 15.17 12.19 12.56
CA VAL A 55 16.37 11.37 12.81
C VAL A 55 16.33 10.58 14.13
N TYR A 56 16.47 9.26 14.05
CA TYR A 56 16.84 8.38 15.16
C TYR A 56 16.08 8.61 16.47
N GLY A 57 14.84 8.14 16.53
CA GLY A 57 14.25 7.80 17.82
C GLY A 57 14.96 6.56 18.35
N VAL A 58 15.79 6.69 19.38
CA VAL A 58 16.25 5.52 20.15
C VAL A 58 15.31 5.42 21.35
N HIS A 59 14.53 4.35 21.47
CA HIS A 59 13.73 4.11 22.66
C HIS A 59 14.54 3.20 23.60
N GLY A 60 15.21 3.80 24.60
CA GLY A 60 15.94 3.04 25.63
C GLY A 60 17.12 2.22 25.09
N GLY A 61 17.83 2.70 24.07
CA GLY A 61 18.93 1.99 23.41
C GLY A 61 18.55 1.19 22.16
N ASN A 62 17.26 0.97 21.90
CA ASN A 62 16.76 0.22 20.74
C ASN A 62 16.25 1.14 19.61
N PRO A 63 16.37 0.74 18.33
CA PRO A 63 15.87 1.53 17.21
C PRO A 63 14.35 1.69 17.26
N ALA A 64 13.84 2.92 17.07
CA ALA A 64 12.41 3.15 16.93
C ALA A 64 11.88 2.55 15.62
N THR A 65 10.73 1.88 15.73
CA THR A 65 9.95 1.36 14.61
C THR A 65 9.09 2.45 13.99
N HIS A 66 8.97 2.44 12.67
CA HIS A 66 8.00 3.21 11.90
C HIS A 66 6.75 2.36 11.71
N ASN A 67 5.57 2.87 12.10
CA ASN A 67 4.32 2.13 11.98
C ASN A 67 3.19 2.93 11.32
N ILE A 68 2.31 2.19 10.68
CA ILE A 68 1.04 2.67 10.14
C ILE A 68 -0.08 1.88 10.79
N VAL A 69 -1.29 2.45 10.83
CA VAL A 69 -2.47 1.74 11.31
C VAL A 69 -3.44 1.57 10.14
N ILE A 70 -3.75 0.31 9.80
CA ILE A 70 -4.71 -0.04 8.74
C ILE A 70 -5.87 -0.80 9.38
N ASN A 71 -7.11 -0.34 9.21
CA ASN A 71 -8.30 -0.96 9.79
C ASN A 71 -8.22 -1.17 11.32
N GLY A 72 -7.49 -0.30 12.02
CA GLY A 72 -7.24 -0.41 13.46
C GLY A 72 -6.04 -1.27 13.85
N ASP A 73 -5.45 -2.03 12.91
CA ASP A 73 -4.27 -2.85 13.17
C ASP A 73 -2.97 -2.06 12.97
N VAL A 74 -2.08 -2.10 13.95
CA VAL A 74 -0.72 -1.54 13.84
C VAL A 74 0.14 -2.46 12.96
N LYS A 75 0.76 -1.90 11.91
CA LYS A 75 1.72 -2.58 11.04
C LYS A 75 3.06 -1.84 11.09
N ILE A 76 4.14 -2.59 11.35
CA ILE A 76 5.51 -2.06 11.31
C ILE A 76 5.96 -2.06 9.85
N VAL A 77 6.34 -0.89 9.33
CA VAL A 77 6.75 -0.68 7.92
C VAL A 77 8.20 -0.21 7.78
N GLY A 78 8.90 -0.10 8.91
CA GLY A 78 10.30 0.29 8.94
C GLY A 78 10.86 0.33 10.34
N MET A 79 12.17 0.43 10.42
CA MET A 79 12.91 0.67 11.65
C MET A 79 14.19 1.43 11.29
N ASN A 80 14.65 2.31 12.18
CA ASN A 80 15.94 2.97 11.99
C ASN A 80 17.05 1.91 12.10
N ALA A 81 18.04 1.96 11.20
CA ALA A 81 19.25 1.17 11.41
C ALA A 81 19.97 1.71 12.64
N GLY A 82 20.37 0.87 13.58
CA GLY A 82 21.21 1.31 14.70
C GLY A 82 22.65 1.48 14.22
N LEU A 83 23.24 2.67 14.39
CA LEU A 83 24.70 2.76 14.46
C LEU A 83 25.13 2.15 15.79
N ASN A 84 25.97 1.11 15.72
CA ASN A 84 26.56 0.43 16.87
C ASN A 84 27.22 1.44 17.83
N TYR A 85 26.52 1.84 18.89
CA TYR A 85 27.15 2.44 20.07
C TYR A 85 27.33 1.34 21.12
N ASN A 86 28.42 0.58 20.99
CA ASN A 86 29.08 -0.20 22.05
C ASN A 86 28.19 -0.80 23.16
N TYR A 87 27.13 -1.54 22.81
CA TYR A 87 26.54 -2.52 23.72
C TYR A 87 26.33 -3.83 22.97
N ASN A 88 26.86 -4.88 23.59
CA ASN A 88 26.97 -6.24 23.11
C ASN A 88 25.59 -6.90 22.91
N SER A 89 24.91 -6.62 21.80
CA SER A 89 23.70 -7.33 21.40
C SER A 89 23.28 -7.00 19.96
N GLY A 90 23.68 -7.87 19.03
CA GLY A 90 23.05 -8.16 17.73
C GLY A 90 22.75 -6.98 16.81
N SER A 91 23.51 -6.84 15.72
CA SER A 91 23.14 -6.02 14.57
C SER A 91 21.70 -6.32 14.14
N HIS A 92 20.77 -5.40 14.38
CA HIS A 92 19.40 -5.53 13.88
C HIS A 92 19.44 -5.37 12.37
N SER A 93 18.95 -6.36 11.62
CA SER A 93 18.72 -6.20 10.18
C SER A 93 17.66 -5.12 10.01
N ALA A 94 18.10 -3.88 9.78
CA ALA A 94 17.18 -2.83 9.39
C ALA A 94 16.64 -3.21 8.01
N VAL A 95 15.31 -3.23 7.93
CA VAL A 95 14.45 -3.01 6.75
C VAL A 95 13.32 -4.04 6.76
N LEU A 96 12.08 -3.56 6.98
CA LEU A 96 10.87 -4.29 6.59
C LEU A 96 10.06 -3.42 5.63
N HIS A 97 10.47 -3.44 4.36
CA HIS A 97 9.75 -2.78 3.27
C HIS A 97 8.53 -3.62 2.89
N SER A 98 7.36 -3.24 3.40
CA SER A 98 6.08 -3.85 3.05
C SER A 98 5.38 -3.13 1.89
N PHE A 99 6.07 -2.21 1.21
CA PHE A 99 5.50 -1.43 0.12
C PHE A 99 5.76 -2.06 -1.25
N PRO A 100 4.81 -1.95 -2.20
CA PRO A 100 3.56 -1.22 -2.06
C PRO A 100 2.50 -1.97 -1.24
N ILE A 101 1.63 -1.23 -0.54
CA ILE A 101 0.45 -1.77 0.15
C ILE A 101 -0.80 -1.35 -0.61
N TRP A 102 -1.60 -2.32 -1.04
CA TRP A 102 -2.86 -2.06 -1.72
C TRP A 102 -4.03 -2.12 -0.74
N LEU A 103 -4.83 -1.06 -0.72
CA LEU A 103 -6.00 -0.95 0.13
C LEU A 103 -7.28 -0.91 -0.71
N PRO A 104 -8.20 -1.87 -0.55
CA PRO A 104 -9.51 -1.82 -1.20
C PRO A 104 -10.39 -0.73 -0.59
N ALA A 105 -11.44 -0.36 -1.33
CA ALA A 105 -12.50 0.53 -0.85
C ALA A 105 -13.00 0.15 0.56
N GLY A 106 -13.24 1.15 1.40
CA GLY A 106 -13.68 0.97 2.79
C GLY A 106 -12.55 0.71 3.80
N SER A 107 -11.31 0.45 3.35
CA SER A 107 -10.18 0.36 4.27
C SER A 107 -9.87 1.71 4.91
N THR A 108 -9.49 1.73 6.18
CA THR A 108 -9.02 2.92 6.88
C THR A 108 -7.51 2.91 7.06
N VAL A 109 -6.88 4.09 7.01
CA VAL A 109 -5.44 4.27 7.18
C VAL A 109 -5.10 5.58 7.90
N ILE A 110 -4.11 5.55 8.78
CA ILE A 110 -3.54 6.71 9.47
C ILE A 110 -2.04 6.46 9.72
N VAL A 111 -1.23 7.51 9.75
CA VAL A 111 0.17 7.39 10.18
C VAL A 111 0.26 7.09 11.67
N GLY A 112 1.23 6.29 12.06
CA GLY A 112 1.56 6.05 13.45
C GLY A 112 2.92 6.63 13.84
N ALA A 113 3.55 6.03 14.83
CA ALA A 113 4.83 6.50 15.37
C ALA A 113 5.93 6.50 14.31
N GLY A 114 6.73 7.57 14.31
CA GLY A 114 7.89 7.73 13.45
C GLY A 114 7.59 8.06 11.98
N ILE A 115 6.34 8.33 11.61
CA ILE A 115 5.93 8.64 10.23
C ILE A 115 5.16 9.97 10.21
N SER A 116 5.59 10.91 9.34
CA SER A 116 4.94 12.21 9.16
C SER A 116 3.83 12.13 8.11
N SER A 117 4.07 11.38 7.04
CA SER A 117 3.10 11.17 5.98
C SER A 117 3.31 9.87 5.21
N LEU A 118 2.26 9.41 4.52
CA LEU A 118 2.33 8.35 3.52
C LEU A 118 2.15 8.95 2.13
N SER A 119 2.92 8.46 1.17
CA SER A 119 2.71 8.71 -0.26
C SER A 119 1.76 7.66 -0.81
N VAL A 120 0.60 8.08 -1.30
CA VAL A 120 -0.47 7.20 -1.78
C VAL A 120 -0.86 7.57 -3.20
N LEU A 121 -0.98 6.57 -4.06
CA LEU A 121 -1.63 6.70 -5.37
C LEU A 121 -3.05 6.18 -5.27
N GLU A 122 -4.03 7.00 -5.65
CA GLU A 122 -5.44 6.62 -5.76
C GLU A 122 -5.78 6.26 -7.20
N PHE A 123 -6.54 5.18 -7.37
CA PHE A 123 -7.03 4.70 -8.65
C PHE A 123 -8.56 4.63 -8.65
N ASN A 124 -9.15 4.91 -9.80
CA ASN A 124 -10.53 4.52 -10.12
C ASN A 124 -10.56 3.04 -10.51
N ILE A 125 -11.60 2.33 -10.07
CA ILE A 125 -11.97 1.03 -10.64
C ILE A 125 -12.90 1.31 -11.82
N VAL A 126 -12.44 1.02 -13.04
CA VAL A 126 -13.25 1.16 -14.27
C VAL A 126 -13.68 -0.25 -14.71
N PRO A 127 -15.00 -0.55 -14.81
CA PRO A 127 -15.49 -1.85 -15.28
C PRO A 127 -14.95 -2.27 -16.64
#